data_AF-G7MD92-F1
#
_entry.id   AF-G7MD92-F1
#
_cell.length_a   1.000
_cell.length_b   1.000
_cell.length_c   1.000
_cell.angle_alpha   90.00
_cell.angle_beta   90.00
_cell.angle_gamma   90.00
#
_symmetry.space_group_name_H-M   'P 1'
#
loop_
_entity.id
_entity.type
_entity.pdbx_description
1 polymer ?
#
loop_
_entity_poly.entity_id
_entity_poly.type
_entity_poly.pdbx_seq_one_letter_code
_entity_poly.pdbx_strand_id
1 'polypeptide(L)' 'MKVLLVNGSPHQKECTYTALTEVTETLNKDRIETEIIRH' A
#
# COMPACT_ATOMS: atom_id res chain seq x y z
N MET A 1 9.47 9.97 6.96
CA MET A 1 9.81 9.19 5.74
C MET A 1 8.49 8.85 5.05
N LYS A 2 8.43 8.90 3.72
CA LYS A 2 7.23 8.55 2.95
C LYS A 2 7.53 7.33 2.07
N VAL A 3 6.68 6.31 2.13
CA VAL A 3 6.81 5.06 1.38
C VAL A 3 5.72 5.01 0.31
N LEU A 4 6.15 4.77 -0.93
CA LEU A 4 5.25 4.58 -2.06
C LEU A 4 5.03 3.08 -2.28
N LEU A 5 3.77 2.67 -2.28
CA LEU A 5 3.35 1.30 -2.51
C LEU A 5 2.70 1.19 -3.89
N VAL A 6 3.26 0.37 -4.77
CA VAL A 6 2.76 0.24 -6.15
C VAL A 6 1.93 -1.02 -6.27
N ASN A 7 0.63 -0.86 -6.53
CA ASN A 7 -0.24 -1.97 -6.92
C ASN A 7 0.07 -2.35 -8.37
N GLY A 8 0.88 -3.39 -8.54
CA GLY A 8 1.23 -3.97 -9.84
C GLY A 8 0.19 -4.94 -10.42
N SER A 9 -0.92 -5.18 -9.72
CA SER A 9 -2.01 -6.01 -10.24
C SER A 9 -2.83 -5.23 -11.29
N PRO A 10 -3.32 -5.90 -12.36
CA PRO A 10 -4.31 -5.29 -13.24
C PRO A 10 -5.63 -4.96 -12.50
N HIS A 11 -5.85 -5.55 -11.31
CA HIS A 11 -7.03 -5.34 -10.49
C HIS A 11 -6.76 -4.33 -9.36
N GLN A 12 -7.58 -3.28 -9.31
CA GLN A 12 -7.38 -2.16 -8.38
C GLN A 12 -7.62 -2.53 -6.90
N LYS A 13 -8.54 -3.47 -6.62
CA LYS A 13 -9.04 -3.75 -5.25
C LYS A 13 -9.10 -5.25 -4.93
N GLU A 14 -8.17 -6.03 -5.44
CA GLU A 14 -8.07 -7.47 -5.16
C GLU A 14 -6.90 -7.78 -4.21
N CYS A 15 -6.42 -9.03 -4.21
CA CYS A 15 -5.46 -9.54 -3.24
C CYS A 15 -4.21 -8.67 -3.07
N THR A 16 -3.66 -8.10 -4.15
CA THR A 16 -2.51 -7.18 -4.07
C THR A 16 -2.86 -5.90 -3.31
N TYR A 17 -4.03 -5.31 -3.56
CA TYR A 17 -4.48 -4.12 -2.83
C TYR A 17 -4.70 -4.41 -1.35
N THR A 18 -5.30 -5.56 -1.04
CA THR A 18 -5.48 -6.00 0.35
C THR A 18 -4.14 -6.18 1.06
N ALA A 19 -3.17 -6.82 0.41
CA ALA A 19 -1.82 -6.98 0.97
C ALA A 19 -1.12 -5.62 1.20
N LEU A 20 -1.20 -4.70 0.24
CA LEU A 20 -0.64 -3.35 0.38
C LEU A 20 -1.36 -2.52 1.47
N THR A 21 -2.64 -2.78 1.72
CA THR A 21 -3.39 -2.14 2.80
C THR A 21 -2.90 -2.61 4.17
N GLU A 22 -2.63 -3.90 4.37
CA GLU A 22 -2.05 -4.42 5.61
C GLU A 22 -0.65 -3.82 5.89
N VAL A 23 0.16 -3.68 4.84
CA VAL A 23 1.48 -3.02 4.93
C VAL A 23 1.32 -1.54 5.30
N THR A 24 0.36 -0.85 4.69
CA THR A 24 0.01 0.54 4.99
C THR A 24 -0.35 0.71 6.47
N GLU A 25 -1.22 -0.14 7.01
CA GLU A 25 -1.63 -0.09 8.42
C GLU A 25 -0.45 -0.32 9.37
N THR A 26 0.43 -1.25 9.04
CA THR A 26 1.64 -1.54 9.84
C THR A 26 2.59 -0.34 9.84
N LEU A 27 2.89 0.24 8.68
CA LEU A 27 3.79 1.38 8.56
C LEU A 27 3.22 2.66 9.21
N ASN A 28 1.91 2.88 9.10
CA ASN A 28 1.26 4.03 9.73
C ASN A 28 1.34 3.97 11.27
N LYS A 29 1.31 2.78 11.88
CA LYS A 29 1.53 2.61 13.34
C LYS A 29 2.92 3.08 13.77
N ASP A 30 3.91 2.91 12.90
CA ASP A 30 5.29 3.39 13.10
C ASP A 30 5.47 4.85 12.66
N ARG A 31 4.38 5.58 12.40
CA ARG A 31 4.37 6.98 11.92
C ARG A 31 5.10 7.17 10.59
N ILE A 32 5.12 6.15 9.76
CA ILE A 32 5.64 6.20 8.40
C ILE A 32 4.46 6.46 7.46
N GLU A 33 4.48 7.59 6.76
CA GLU A 33 3.43 7.93 5.79
C GLU A 33 3.53 7.00 4.57
N THR A 34 2.39 6.53 4.11
CA THR A 34 2.27 5.63 2.96
C THR A 34 1.31 6.17 1.92
N GLU A 35 1.58 5.86 0.65
CA GLU A 35 0.69 6.19 -0.47
C GLU A 35 0.63 4.99 -1.43
N ILE A 36 -0.57 4.47 -1.71
CA ILE A 36 -0.77 3.40 -2.68
C ILE A 36 -1.11 4.02 -4.04
N ILE A 37 -0.29 3.73 -5.05
CA ILE A 37 -0.54 4.08 -6.45
C ILE A 37 -0.72 2.82 -7.31
N ARG A 38 -1.27 2.99 -8.50
CA ARG A 38 -1.47 1.90 -9.48
C ARG A 38 -0.64 2.17 -10.74
N HIS A 39 -0.10 1.11 -11.35
CA HIS A 39 0.49 1.14 -12.69
C HIS A 39 -0.57 1.08 -13.80
#